data_AF-A0A8J4SPD7-F1
#
_entry.id   AF-A0A8J4SPD7-F1
#
_cell.length_a   1.000
_cell.length_b   1.000
_cell.length_c   1.000
_cell.angle_alpha   90.00
_cell.angle_beta   90.00
_cell.angle_gamma   90.00
#
_symmetry.space_group_name_H-M   'P 1'
#
loop_
_entity.id
_entity.type
_entity.pdbx_description
1 polymer ?
#
loop_
_entity_poly.entity_id
_entity_poly.type
_entity_poly.pdbx_seq_one_letter_code
_entity_poly.pdbx_strand_id
1 'polypeptide(L)'
;MGRYTTMQTFSDQDAQGAAVSYDGAATPSSPSTAPTASSAPNKPNKDDESKAQINRVDNVSGSSAGAGSGDFHTYRAARRREMERVAKMEQRYLENKAQQEFETKRKRNAEEFEAKMNKKADKRKRRKERAKARSMGDDQEEEEEQKETEIKESKTDKNESVPETPGGVPEIPNDGSFLERMLAMQKAKEEA
;
A
#
# COMPACT_ATOMS: atom_id res chain seq x y z
N MET A 1 -27.65 -46.24 -21.66
CA MET A 1 -27.76 -45.22 -20.58
C MET A 1 -27.10 -45.75 -19.31
N GLY A 2 -25.87 -45.34 -19.00
CA GLY A 2 -25.24 -45.55 -17.69
C GLY A 2 -25.25 -44.25 -16.89
N ARG A 3 -25.85 -44.25 -15.70
CA ARG A 3 -25.78 -43.12 -14.76
C ARG A 3 -24.63 -43.41 -13.80
N TYR A 4 -23.52 -42.70 -13.95
CA TYR A 4 -22.42 -42.74 -12.98
C TYR A 4 -22.83 -41.89 -11.77
N THR A 5 -23.03 -42.53 -10.62
CA THR A 5 -23.10 -41.88 -9.32
C THR A 5 -21.69 -41.47 -8.92
N THR A 6 -21.42 -40.17 -8.83
CA THR A 6 -20.17 -39.66 -8.26
C THR A 6 -20.20 -39.88 -6.75
N MET A 7 -19.41 -40.83 -6.25
CA MET A 7 -19.14 -40.97 -4.82
C MET A 7 -18.33 -39.77 -4.35
N GLN A 8 -18.89 -38.99 -3.42
CA GLN A 8 -18.26 -37.83 -2.81
C GLN A 8 -17.29 -38.35 -1.73
N THR A 9 -15.99 -38.43 -2.05
CA THR A 9 -14.97 -38.82 -1.08
C THR A 9 -14.63 -37.61 -0.21
N PHE A 10 -15.18 -37.54 1.01
CA PHE A 10 -14.72 -36.62 2.04
C PHE A 10 -13.36 -37.12 2.57
N SER A 11 -12.27 -36.70 1.93
CA SER A 11 -10.93 -36.87 2.49
C SER A 11 -10.71 -35.79 3.54
N ASP A 12 -10.91 -36.14 4.80
CA ASP A 12 -10.66 -35.32 5.99
C ASP A 12 -9.14 -35.19 6.26
N GLN A 13 -8.36 -34.83 5.24
CA GLN A 13 -6.90 -34.60 5.37
C GLN A 13 -6.55 -33.11 5.55
N ASP A 14 -7.54 -32.21 5.50
CA ASP A 14 -7.34 -30.82 5.87
C ASP A 14 -7.56 -30.66 7.38
N ALA A 15 -6.47 -30.75 8.15
CA ALA A 15 -6.45 -30.48 9.59
C ALA A 15 -6.65 -28.99 9.95
N GLN A 16 -7.59 -28.32 9.27
CA GLN A 16 -8.09 -26.98 9.58
C GLN A 16 -9.44 -27.06 10.31
N GLY A 17 -9.67 -28.15 11.05
CA GLY A 17 -10.75 -28.19 12.04
C GLY A 17 -10.39 -27.25 13.18
N ALA A 18 -11.16 -26.18 13.35
CA ALA A 18 -11.08 -25.32 14.53
C ALA A 18 -11.14 -26.20 15.78
N ALA A 19 -10.11 -26.13 16.63
CA ALA A 19 -10.09 -26.85 17.90
C ALA A 19 -11.19 -26.30 18.81
N VAL A 20 -12.37 -26.91 18.77
CA VAL A 20 -13.42 -26.65 19.75
C VAL A 20 -13.01 -27.36 21.03
N SER A 21 -12.47 -26.61 21.99
CA SER A 21 -12.13 -27.13 23.32
C SER A 21 -13.40 -27.59 24.05
N TYR A 22 -13.42 -28.87 24.44
CA TYR A 22 -14.52 -29.52 25.17
C TYR A 22 -14.47 -29.18 26.67
N ASP A 23 -14.50 -27.89 27.03
CA ASP A 23 -14.54 -27.43 28.43
C ASP A 23 -15.85 -26.72 28.79
N GLY A 24 -16.89 -26.88 27.96
CA GLY A 24 -18.17 -26.17 28.09
C GLY A 24 -19.28 -26.93 28.82
N ALA A 25 -19.02 -28.07 29.47
CA ALA A 25 -20.09 -28.90 30.03
C ALA A 25 -19.71 -29.57 31.36
N ALA A 26 -19.55 -28.77 32.42
CA ALA A 26 -19.97 -29.08 33.80
C ALA A 26 -19.27 -28.18 34.85
N THR A 27 -19.65 -26.90 34.95
CA THR A 27 -19.62 -26.14 36.22
C THR A 27 -20.45 -24.85 36.07
N PRO A 28 -21.50 -24.61 36.88
CA PRO A 28 -22.20 -23.35 36.91
C PRO A 28 -21.51 -22.41 37.91
N SER A 29 -20.45 -21.71 37.49
CA SER A 29 -19.95 -20.44 38.06
C SER A 29 -18.47 -20.22 37.71
N SER A 30 -18.21 -19.66 36.54
CA SER A 30 -16.95 -18.96 36.27
C SER A 30 -17.22 -17.91 35.20
N PRO A 31 -16.96 -16.62 35.45
CA PRO A 31 -17.18 -15.60 34.43
C PRO A 31 -16.27 -15.89 33.25
N SER A 32 -16.86 -16.03 32.06
CA SER A 32 -16.15 -16.23 30.81
C SER A 32 -15.25 -15.03 30.55
N THR A 33 -13.96 -15.16 30.81
CA THR A 33 -12.96 -14.24 30.29
C THR A 33 -12.84 -14.53 28.80
N ALA A 34 -13.68 -13.89 27.99
CA ALA A 34 -13.29 -13.59 26.61
C ALA A 34 -11.90 -12.94 26.66
N PRO A 35 -11.00 -13.12 25.68
CA PRO A 35 -9.83 -12.27 25.55
C PRO A 35 -10.32 -10.86 25.16
N THR A 36 -10.90 -10.17 26.15
CA THR A 36 -10.95 -8.72 26.21
C THR A 36 -9.52 -8.27 25.97
N ALA A 37 -9.35 -7.40 24.98
CA ALA A 37 -8.07 -6.79 24.66
C ALA A 37 -7.33 -6.46 25.96
N SER A 38 -6.26 -7.21 26.21
CA SER A 38 -5.33 -7.13 27.33
C SER A 38 -5.56 -5.98 28.32
N SER A 39 -6.48 -6.15 29.27
CA SER A 39 -6.49 -5.39 30.53
C SER A 39 -5.47 -6.02 31.49
N ALA A 40 -4.21 -6.10 31.06
CA ALA A 40 -3.10 -6.35 31.97
C ALA A 40 -2.82 -5.05 32.74
N PRO A 41 -2.44 -5.11 34.04
CA PRO A 41 -2.05 -3.92 34.78
C PRO A 41 -0.97 -3.20 33.97
N ASN A 42 -1.22 -1.92 33.70
CA ASN A 42 -0.45 -0.97 32.92
C ASN A 42 1.05 -1.02 33.27
N LYS A 43 1.77 -2.04 32.78
CA LYS A 43 3.21 -1.98 32.61
C LYS A 43 3.40 -0.98 31.49
N PRO A 44 4.18 0.10 31.69
CA PRO A 44 4.44 1.03 30.60
C PRO A 44 4.92 0.21 29.41
N ASN A 45 4.19 0.29 28.30
CA ASN A 45 4.61 -0.35 27.05
C ASN A 45 6.00 0.17 26.78
N LYS A 46 6.97 -0.74 26.72
CA LYS A 46 8.40 -0.40 26.54
C LYS A 46 8.67 0.25 25.18
N ASP A 47 7.63 0.30 24.33
CA ASP A 47 7.60 0.86 22.98
C ASP A 47 6.96 2.24 22.88
N ASP A 48 6.58 2.88 23.98
CA ASP A 48 6.19 4.30 23.99
C ASP A 48 7.44 5.17 23.79
N GLU A 49 7.90 5.24 22.54
CA GLU A 49 9.06 6.07 22.13
C GLU A 49 8.78 7.57 22.19
N SER A 50 7.55 7.95 22.53
CA SER A 50 7.14 9.32 22.85
C SER A 50 7.71 9.82 24.18
N LYS A 51 8.15 8.91 25.08
CA LYS A 51 8.81 9.30 26.32
C LYS A 51 10.32 9.29 26.13
N ALA A 52 10.91 10.48 26.00
CA ALA A 52 12.36 10.65 25.91
C ALA A 52 13.06 9.90 27.06
N GLN A 53 13.74 8.80 26.73
CA GLN A 53 14.50 8.02 27.71
C GLN A 53 15.80 8.77 28.01
N ILE A 54 15.79 9.58 29.06
CA ILE A 54 17.00 10.25 29.56
C ILE A 54 17.89 9.18 30.20
N ASN A 55 18.96 8.79 29.52
CA ASN A 55 19.99 7.90 30.06
C ASN A 55 20.88 8.68 31.05
N ARG A 56 20.39 8.88 32.27
CA ARG A 56 21.20 9.45 33.36
C ARG A 56 22.32 8.45 33.72
N VAL A 57 23.56 8.88 33.57
CA VAL A 57 24.73 8.12 34.02
C VAL A 57 25.23 8.76 35.31
N ASP A 58 25.23 8.00 36.39
CA ASP A 58 25.58 8.52 37.72
C ASP A 58 27.10 8.48 37.99
N ASN A 59 27.83 7.55 37.36
CA ASN A 59 29.28 7.36 37.57
C ASN A 59 30.08 7.80 36.33
N VAL A 60 30.11 9.11 36.05
CA VAL A 60 30.85 9.68 34.92
C VAL A 60 32.28 10.05 35.36
N SER A 61 33.29 9.51 34.68
CA SER A 61 34.69 9.92 34.88
C SER A 61 34.94 11.32 34.34
N GLY A 62 35.92 12.04 34.91
CA GLY A 62 36.25 13.41 34.48
C GLY A 62 36.66 13.47 33.00
N SER A 63 36.37 14.58 32.32
CA SER A 63 36.59 14.71 30.87
C SER A 63 38.06 14.60 30.43
N SER A 64 39.00 14.84 31.34
CA SER A 64 40.44 14.69 31.11
C SER A 64 41.02 13.42 31.75
N ALA A 65 40.18 12.54 32.29
CA ALA A 65 40.63 11.25 32.82
C ALA A 65 41.07 10.34 31.67
N GLY A 66 42.14 9.56 31.88
CA GLY A 66 42.58 8.57 30.91
C GLY A 66 41.61 7.39 30.76
N ALA A 67 41.87 6.51 29.80
CA ALA A 67 41.06 5.31 29.60
C ALA A 67 41.18 4.35 30.80
N GLY A 68 40.06 4.07 31.45
CA GLY A 68 39.93 3.07 32.49
C GLY A 68 39.71 1.66 31.92
N SER A 69 39.95 0.63 32.74
CA SER A 69 39.74 -0.77 32.33
C SER A 69 38.29 -1.11 31.99
N GLY A 70 37.32 -0.35 32.52
CA GLY A 70 35.89 -0.53 32.27
C GLY A 70 35.36 0.18 31.00
N ASP A 71 36.12 1.12 30.44
CA ASP A 71 35.63 2.00 29.35
C ASP A 71 35.35 1.24 28.06
N PHE A 72 36.09 0.15 27.82
CA PHE A 72 35.82 -0.72 26.68
C PHE A 72 34.44 -1.37 26.77
N HIS A 73 34.03 -1.83 27.96
CA HIS A 73 32.75 -2.50 28.14
C HIS A 73 31.58 -1.51 28.09
N THR A 74 31.75 -0.30 28.61
CA THR A 74 30.73 0.77 28.51
C THR A 74 30.52 1.17 27.05
N TYR A 75 31.60 1.37 26.28
CA TYR A 75 31.52 1.63 24.84
C TYR A 75 30.83 0.49 24.09
N ARG A 76 31.21 -0.77 24.34
CA ARG A 76 30.59 -1.93 23.69
C ARG A 76 29.08 -1.99 23.94
N ALA A 77 28.65 -1.75 25.17
CA ALA A 77 27.23 -1.74 25.54
C ALA A 77 26.50 -0.56 24.89
N ALA A 78 27.07 0.64 24.92
CA ALA A 78 26.49 1.84 24.31
C ALA A 78 26.35 1.69 22.79
N ARG A 79 27.40 1.18 22.12
CA ARG A 79 27.38 0.91 20.67
C ARG A 79 26.29 -0.09 20.30
N ARG A 80 26.13 -1.17 21.07
CA ARG A 80 25.07 -2.16 20.81
C ARG A 80 23.68 -1.53 20.90
N ARG A 81 23.42 -0.77 21.97
CA ARG A 81 22.14 -0.05 22.15
C ARG A 81 21.87 0.91 20.99
N GLU A 82 22.90 1.60 20.53
CA GLU A 82 22.76 2.55 19.42
C GLU A 82 22.50 1.84 18.08
N MET A 83 23.20 0.74 17.80
CA MET A 83 22.93 -0.04 16.59
C MET A 83 21.52 -0.65 16.59
N GLU A 84 21.06 -1.17 17.74
CA GLU A 84 19.69 -1.67 17.89
C GLU A 84 18.66 -0.54 17.68
N ARG A 85 18.93 0.66 18.23
CA ARG A 85 18.08 1.85 18.05
C ARG A 85 17.98 2.27 16.58
N VAL A 86 19.11 2.34 15.89
CA VAL A 86 19.16 2.70 14.45
C VAL A 86 18.44 1.64 13.62
N ALA A 87 18.70 0.36 13.86
CA ALA A 87 18.02 -0.72 13.15
C ALA A 87 16.49 -0.68 13.33
N LYS A 88 15.99 -0.40 14.54
CA LYS A 88 14.55 -0.26 14.80
C LYS A 88 13.95 0.94 14.06
N MET A 89 14.68 2.06 13.99
CA MET A 89 14.26 3.24 13.23
C MET A 89 14.18 2.96 11.73
N GLU A 90 15.19 2.28 11.18
CA GLU A 90 15.23 1.89 9.77
C GLU A 90 14.10 0.93 9.42
N GLN A 91 13.85 -0.08 10.25
CA GLN A 91 12.72 -1.01 10.07
C GLN A 91 11.38 -0.30 10.01
N ARG A 92 11.11 0.59 10.98
CA ARG A 92 9.87 1.39 10.99
C ARG A 92 9.74 2.29 9.77
N TYR A 93 10.85 2.88 9.31
CA TYR A 93 10.84 3.69 8.10
C TYR A 93 10.46 2.86 6.87
N LEU A 94 11.05 1.67 6.72
CA LEU A 94 10.74 0.77 5.61
C LEU A 94 9.27 0.30 5.65
N GLU A 95 8.76 -0.05 6.83
CA GLU A 95 7.36 -0.44 7.03
C GLU A 95 6.41 0.71 6.66
N ASN A 96 6.66 1.92 7.17
CA ASN A 96 5.85 3.09 6.87
C ASN A 96 5.88 3.44 5.37
N LYS A 97 7.06 3.36 4.73
CA LYS A 97 7.20 3.59 3.30
C LYS A 97 6.41 2.58 2.49
N ALA A 98 6.52 1.28 2.82
CA ALA A 98 5.79 0.22 2.15
C ALA A 98 4.26 0.37 2.32
N GLN A 99 3.80 0.78 3.51
CA GLN A 99 2.38 1.07 3.76
C GLN A 99 1.89 2.26 2.93
N GLN A 100 2.65 3.36 2.87
CA GLN A 100 2.30 4.52 2.04
C GLN A 100 2.24 4.17 0.55
N GLU A 101 3.20 3.40 0.05
CA GLU A 101 3.20 2.92 -1.35
C GLU A 101 1.99 2.01 -1.64
N PHE A 102 1.65 1.13 -0.70
CA PHE A 102 0.47 0.28 -0.83
C PHE A 102 -0.84 1.10 -0.83
N GLU A 103 -0.98 2.05 0.09
CA GLU A 103 -2.16 2.92 0.18
C GLU A 103 -2.33 3.81 -1.05
N THR A 104 -1.25 4.42 -1.53
CA THR A 104 -1.29 5.24 -2.75
C THR A 104 -1.67 4.41 -3.97
N LYS A 105 -1.10 3.21 -4.13
CA LYS A 105 -1.48 2.28 -5.20
C LYS A 105 -2.95 1.85 -5.09
N ARG A 106 -3.43 1.56 -3.88
CA ARG A 106 -4.83 1.19 -3.63
C ARG A 106 -5.78 2.33 -3.98
N LYS A 107 -5.46 3.56 -3.57
CA LYS A 107 -6.26 4.77 -3.90
C LYS A 107 -6.30 4.99 -5.40
N ARG A 108 -5.16 4.95 -6.09
CA ARG A 108 -5.10 5.08 -7.55
C ARG A 108 -5.96 4.05 -8.27
N ASN A 109 -5.87 2.77 -7.87
CA ASN A 109 -6.69 1.72 -8.49
C ASN A 109 -8.20 1.93 -8.25
N ALA A 110 -8.58 2.41 -7.07
CA ALA A 110 -9.97 2.74 -6.76
C ALA A 110 -10.46 3.92 -7.60
N GLU A 111 -9.68 5.01 -7.71
CA GLU A 111 -9.99 6.17 -8.54
C GLU A 111 -10.12 5.81 -10.03
N GLU A 112 -9.23 4.97 -10.56
CA GLU A 112 -9.31 4.48 -11.94
C GLU A 112 -10.57 3.64 -12.18
N PHE A 113 -10.96 2.82 -11.21
CA PHE A 113 -12.19 2.03 -11.29
C PHE A 113 -13.43 2.93 -11.23
N GLU A 114 -13.46 3.89 -10.30
CA GLU A 114 -14.53 4.87 -10.16
C GLU A 114 -14.68 5.74 -11.42
N ALA A 115 -13.57 6.21 -12.00
CA ALA A 115 -13.59 6.96 -13.26
C ALA A 115 -14.17 6.13 -14.41
N LYS A 116 -13.78 4.85 -14.52
CA LYS A 116 -14.35 3.91 -15.51
C LYS A 116 -15.84 3.65 -15.27
N MET A 117 -16.27 3.54 -14.00
CA MET A 117 -17.67 3.33 -13.65
C MET A 117 -18.53 4.56 -13.88
N ASN A 118 -18.06 5.76 -13.50
CA ASN A 118 -18.73 7.03 -13.77
C ASN A 118 -18.91 7.26 -15.27
N LYS A 119 -17.85 7.06 -16.08
CA LYS A 119 -17.95 7.14 -17.55
C LYS A 119 -19.00 6.17 -18.13
N LYS A 120 -19.12 4.96 -17.57
CA LYS A 120 -20.15 3.98 -17.98
C LYS A 120 -21.55 4.42 -17.52
N ALA A 121 -21.68 4.95 -16.32
CA ALA A 121 -22.94 5.46 -15.77
C ALA A 121 -23.45 6.65 -16.60
N ASP A 122 -22.58 7.61 -16.91
CA ASP A 122 -22.90 8.77 -17.75
C ASP A 122 -23.35 8.34 -19.15
N LYS A 123 -22.66 7.37 -19.76
CA LYS A 123 -23.09 6.83 -21.06
C LYS A 123 -24.47 6.16 -21.00
N ARG A 124 -24.79 5.46 -19.90
CA ARG A 124 -26.13 4.88 -19.69
C ARG A 124 -27.18 5.97 -19.48
N LYS A 125 -26.86 7.03 -18.73
CA LYS A 125 -27.74 8.18 -18.49
C LYS A 125 -28.06 8.90 -19.80
N ARG A 126 -27.05 9.25 -20.61
CA ARG A 126 -27.21 9.86 -21.94
C ARG A 126 -28.08 9.00 -22.87
N ARG A 127 -27.86 7.67 -22.90
CA ARG A 127 -28.71 6.74 -23.67
C ARG A 127 -30.17 6.74 -23.22
N LYS A 128 -30.43 6.80 -21.91
CA LYS A 128 -31.78 6.85 -21.35
C LYS A 128 -32.48 8.18 -21.67
N GLU A 129 -31.76 9.30 -21.58
CA GLU A 129 -32.25 10.62 -21.96
C GLU A 129 -32.60 10.69 -23.45
N ARG A 130 -31.72 10.19 -24.33
CA ARG A 130 -31.99 10.09 -25.77
C ARG A 130 -33.20 9.20 -26.09
N ALA A 131 -33.33 8.04 -25.45
CA ALA A 131 -34.50 7.18 -25.63
C ALA A 131 -35.81 7.88 -25.20
N LYS A 132 -35.76 8.69 -24.14
CA LYS A 132 -36.89 9.50 -23.70
C LYS A 132 -37.19 10.64 -24.69
N ALA A 133 -36.18 11.32 -25.22
CA ALA A 133 -36.35 12.36 -26.24
C ALA A 133 -36.98 11.81 -27.53
N ARG A 134 -36.48 10.66 -28.01
CA ARG A 134 -37.08 9.94 -29.15
C ARG A 134 -38.54 9.55 -28.90
N SER A 135 -38.90 9.14 -27.68
CA SER A 135 -40.30 8.86 -27.33
C SER A 135 -41.19 10.11 -27.30
N MET A 136 -40.60 11.31 -27.26
CA MET A 136 -41.30 12.59 -27.30
C MET A 136 -41.25 13.27 -28.68
N GLY A 137 -40.74 12.59 -29.72
CA GLY A 137 -40.82 13.04 -31.12
C GLY A 137 -39.76 14.05 -31.57
N ASP A 138 -38.65 14.18 -30.84
CA ASP A 138 -37.52 15.04 -31.23
C ASP A 138 -36.54 14.25 -32.11
N ASP A 139 -36.69 14.36 -33.44
CA ASP A 139 -35.86 13.71 -34.46
C ASP A 139 -34.70 14.64 -34.90
N GLN A 140 -33.77 14.91 -33.98
CA GLN A 140 -32.44 15.37 -34.35
C GLN A 140 -31.38 14.42 -33.76
N GLU A 141 -30.25 14.29 -34.47
CA GLU A 141 -28.96 13.74 -34.01
C GLU A 141 -28.61 12.29 -34.38
N GLU A 142 -28.11 12.12 -35.63
CA GLU A 142 -27.20 11.03 -36.03
C GLU A 142 -25.71 11.44 -35.99
N GLU A 143 -25.36 12.73 -35.81
CA GLU A 143 -23.98 13.21 -35.93
C GLU A 143 -23.08 12.98 -34.69
N GLU A 144 -23.64 12.78 -33.49
CA GLU A 144 -22.82 12.68 -32.27
C GLU A 144 -22.22 11.29 -32.02
N GLU A 145 -22.73 10.23 -32.65
CA GLU A 145 -22.28 8.86 -32.40
C GLU A 145 -20.91 8.57 -33.04
N GLN A 146 -20.58 9.26 -34.13
CA GLN A 146 -19.28 9.16 -34.82
C GLN A 146 -18.15 9.89 -34.09
N LYS A 147 -18.45 11.02 -33.40
CA LYS A 147 -17.46 11.75 -32.59
C LYS A 147 -17.06 11.01 -31.30
N GLU A 148 -17.94 10.20 -30.72
CA GLU A 148 -17.67 9.51 -29.45
C GLU A 148 -16.80 8.23 -29.61
N THR A 149 -16.75 7.67 -30.82
CA THR A 149 -15.87 6.54 -31.20
C THR A 149 -14.43 7.00 -31.45
N GLU A 150 -14.24 8.14 -32.12
CA GLU A 150 -12.90 8.68 -32.44
C GLU A 150 -12.09 9.09 -31.19
N ILE A 151 -12.76 9.62 -30.15
CA ILE A 151 -12.11 10.05 -28.90
C ILE A 151 -11.64 8.87 -28.02
N LYS A 152 -12.09 7.63 -28.30
CA LYS A 152 -11.69 6.44 -27.54
C LYS A 152 -10.40 5.78 -28.04
N GLU A 153 -10.01 5.98 -29.29
CA GLU A 153 -8.80 5.35 -29.86
C GLU A 153 -7.53 6.15 -29.57
N SER A 154 -7.62 7.46 -29.28
CA SER A 154 -6.45 8.33 -29.03
C SER A 154 -5.92 8.35 -27.59
N LYS A 155 -6.48 7.56 -26.65
CA LYS A 155 -6.09 7.58 -25.22
C LYS A 155 -5.37 6.32 -24.73
N THR A 156 -4.86 5.50 -25.65
CA THR A 156 -4.02 4.35 -25.33
C THR A 156 -2.63 4.60 -25.90
N ASP A 157 -1.85 5.48 -25.27
CA ASP A 157 -0.39 5.43 -25.25
C ASP A 157 0.17 6.63 -24.47
N LYS A 158 1.23 6.36 -23.69
CA LYS A 158 2.06 7.30 -22.93
C LYS A 158 1.51 7.73 -21.56
N ASN A 159 1.79 6.91 -20.57
CA ASN A 159 2.23 7.38 -19.25
C ASN A 159 3.10 6.30 -18.60
N GLU A 160 4.27 6.07 -19.19
CA GLU A 160 5.39 5.45 -18.47
C GLU A 160 6.07 6.54 -17.66
N SER A 161 5.79 6.57 -16.36
CA SER A 161 6.55 7.37 -15.40
C SER A 161 7.91 6.70 -15.20
N VAL A 162 8.95 7.32 -15.74
CA VAL A 162 10.35 6.95 -15.50
C VAL A 162 10.66 7.16 -14.01
N PRO A 163 11.35 6.22 -13.34
CA PRO A 163 11.78 6.42 -11.96
C PRO A 163 12.79 7.57 -11.88
N GLU A 164 12.46 8.61 -11.12
CA GLU A 164 13.41 9.67 -10.79
C GLU A 164 14.42 9.15 -9.76
N THR A 165 15.71 9.23 -10.09
CA THR A 165 16.81 9.06 -9.12
C THR A 165 16.90 10.32 -8.23
N PRO A 166 17.58 10.28 -7.06
CA PRO A 166 17.64 11.42 -6.11
C PRO A 166 18.50 12.60 -6.58
N GLY A 167 18.33 13.03 -7.83
CA GLY A 167 19.01 14.14 -8.49
C GLY A 167 18.20 14.83 -9.60
N GLY A 168 16.94 14.47 -9.83
CA GLY A 168 16.03 15.21 -10.73
C GLY A 168 16.36 15.14 -12.23
N VAL A 169 17.22 14.21 -12.64
CA VAL A 169 17.51 13.95 -14.06
C VAL A 169 16.62 12.78 -14.53
N PRO A 170 15.79 12.97 -15.59
CA PRO A 170 14.99 11.87 -16.12
C PRO A 170 15.89 10.79 -16.72
N GLU A 171 15.73 9.54 -16.28
CA GLU A 171 16.48 8.40 -16.78
C GLU A 171 16.10 8.13 -18.24
N ILE A 172 17.04 8.34 -19.15
CA ILE A 172 16.86 8.05 -20.57
C ILE A 172 17.12 6.55 -20.77
N PRO A 173 16.12 5.75 -21.19
CA PRO A 173 16.35 4.33 -21.44
C PRO A 173 17.39 4.16 -22.56
N ASN A 174 18.33 3.22 -22.37
CA ASN A 174 19.45 2.95 -23.29
C ASN A 174 19.01 2.14 -24.53
N ASP A 175 17.89 2.54 -25.12
CA ASP A 175 17.24 1.88 -26.26
C ASP A 175 17.51 2.63 -27.58
N GLY A 176 18.42 3.61 -27.56
CA GLY A 176 18.74 4.46 -28.72
C GLY A 176 17.71 5.55 -29.05
N SER A 177 16.58 5.60 -28.34
CA SER A 177 15.50 6.59 -28.53
C SER A 177 15.84 8.04 -28.11
N PHE A 178 17.04 8.25 -27.55
CA PHE A 178 17.50 9.55 -27.07
C PHE A 178 17.65 10.59 -28.19
N LEU A 179 18.26 10.20 -29.32
CA LEU A 179 18.49 11.09 -30.45
C LEU A 179 17.18 11.58 -31.06
N GLU A 180 16.19 10.70 -31.17
CA GLU A 180 14.86 11.03 -31.69
C GLU A 180 14.13 12.03 -30.79
N ARG A 181 14.22 11.86 -29.47
CA ARG A 181 13.67 12.82 -28.48
C ARG A 181 14.36 14.18 -28.55
N MET A 182 15.67 14.22 -28.72
CA MET A 182 16.44 15.47 -28.86
C MET A 182 16.09 16.22 -30.15
N LEU A 183 15.94 15.50 -31.26
CA LEU A 183 15.58 16.08 -32.55
C LEU A 183 14.15 16.62 -32.53
N ALA A 184 13.24 15.91 -31.85
CA ALA A 184 11.87 16.38 -31.61
C ALA A 184 11.83 17.65 -30.74
N MET A 185 12.66 17.75 -29.70
CA MET A 185 12.77 18.97 -28.88
C MET A 185 13.33 20.16 -29.68
N GLN A 186 14.33 19.94 -30.53
CA GLN A 186 14.87 20.99 -31.39
C GLN A 186 13.81 21.50 -32.37
N LYS A 187 13.08 20.58 -33.01
CA LYS A 187 12.00 20.94 -33.93
C LYS A 187 10.87 21.70 -33.22
N ALA A 188 10.45 21.27 -32.03
CA ALA A 188 9.44 21.97 -31.24
C ALA A 188 9.89 23.37 -30.78
N LYS A 189 11.20 23.58 -30.63
CA LYS A 189 11.80 24.88 -30.30
C LYS A 189 11.93 25.78 -31.53
N GLU A 190 12.07 25.23 -32.72
CA GLU A 190 12.08 25.97 -33.98
C GLU A 190 10.66 26.36 -34.45
N GLU A 191 9.65 25.57 -34.07
CA GLU A 191 8.24 25.83 -34.38
C GLU A 191 7.55 26.81 -33.39
N ALA A 192 8.26 27.24 -32.33
CA ALA A 192 7.78 28.18 -31.30
C ALA A 192 8.45 29.56 -31.44
#